data_AF-A0A920QQY0-F1
#
_entry.id   AF-A0A920QQY0-F1
#
_cell.length_a   1.000
_cell.length_b   1.000
_cell.length_c   1.000
_cell.angle_alpha   90.00
_cell.angle_beta   90.00
_cell.angle_gamma   90.00
#
_symmetry.space_group_name_H-M   'P 1'
#
loop_
_entity.id
_entity.type
_entity.pdbx_description
1 polymer ?
#
loop_
_entity_poly.entity_id
_entity_poly.type
_entity_poly.pdbx_seq_one_letter_code
_entity_poly.pdbx_strand_id
1 'polypeptide(L)'
;MIVLTNTNSILASELNDSIFDIIYNTKSNLFEGSNLKKDYNGIYRSRWGDMAIVSIGSKLVSFSAESKNPLYDWSIHNKFNIDTFVNTDKLGYGSPGEKITFNKSSDQKIESVTKIEWNYE
;
A
#
# COMPACT_ATOMS: atom_id res chain seq x y z
N MET A 1 -13.86 -0.28 10.32
CA MET A 1 -13.14 -1.04 9.27
C MET A 1 -12.99 -2.46 9.78
N ILE A 2 -13.09 -3.48 8.93
CA ILE A 2 -12.78 -4.86 9.31
C ILE A 2 -11.52 -5.24 8.55
N VAL A 3 -10.45 -5.57 9.29
CA VAL A 3 -9.18 -6.05 8.74
C VAL A 3 -9.11 -7.55 8.99
N LEU A 4 -8.89 -8.31 7.93
CA LEU A 4 -8.63 -9.75 7.99
C LEU A 4 -7.22 -9.96 7.47
N THR A 5 -6.37 -10.61 8.28
CA THR A 5 -5.03 -11.04 7.87
C THR A 5 -4.97 -12.56 7.91
N ASN A 6 -4.34 -13.15 6.89
CA ASN A 6 -4.01 -14.57 6.85
C ASN A 6 -2.51 -14.81 7.15
N THR A 7 -1.79 -13.80 7.62
CA THR A 7 -0.39 -13.91 8.01
C THR A 7 -0.29 -14.01 9.54
N ASN A 8 0.67 -14.80 10.02
CA ASN A 8 1.00 -14.88 11.45
C ASN A 8 1.98 -13.76 11.88
N SER A 9 2.47 -12.96 10.91
CA SER A 9 3.51 -11.96 11.13
C SER A 9 3.01 -10.70 11.86
N ILE A 10 1.71 -10.40 11.77
CA ILE A 10 1.08 -9.23 12.40
C ILE A 10 -0.37 -9.51 12.81
N LEU A 11 -0.81 -8.97 13.95
CA LEU A 11 -2.21 -9.05 14.36
C LEU A 11 -3.09 -8.10 13.52
N ALA A 12 -4.30 -8.55 13.17
CA ALA A 12 -5.26 -7.70 12.45
C ALA A 12 -5.56 -6.38 13.17
N SER A 13 -5.51 -6.36 14.50
CA SER A 13 -5.69 -5.15 15.33
C SER A 13 -4.55 -4.15 15.11
N GLU A 14 -3.30 -4.61 15.11
CA GLU A 14 -2.13 -3.74 14.91
C GLU A 14 -2.13 -3.11 13.52
N LEU A 15 -2.54 -3.89 12.51
CA LEU A 15 -2.72 -3.39 11.15
C LEU A 15 -3.87 -2.37 11.06
N ASN A 16 -4.97 -2.60 11.78
CA ASN A 16 -6.09 -1.68 11.83
C ASN A 16 -5.71 -0.35 12.52
N ASP A 17 -5.01 -0.41 13.65
CA ASP A 17 -4.54 0.76 14.38
C ASP A 17 -3.59 1.59 13.50
N SER A 18 -2.67 0.91 12.81
CA SER A 18 -1.77 1.52 11.82
C SER A 18 -2.50 2.31 10.73
N ILE A 19 -3.57 1.73 10.16
CA ILE A 19 -4.37 2.40 9.12
C ILE A 19 -5.10 3.61 9.69
N PHE A 20 -5.68 3.48 10.89
CA PHE A 20 -6.38 4.59 11.53
C PHE A 20 -5.45 5.73 11.92
N ASP A 21 -4.24 5.41 12.39
CA ASP A 21 -3.22 6.42 12.67
C ASP A 21 -2.92 7.23 11.41
N ILE A 22 -2.68 6.58 10.27
CA ILE A 22 -2.49 7.28 8.99
C ILE A 22 -3.71 8.16 8.68
N ILE A 23 -4.92 7.62 8.71
CA ILE A 23 -6.14 8.36 8.33
C ILE A 23 -6.37 9.59 9.23
N TYR A 24 -6.21 9.46 10.54
CA TYR A 24 -6.52 10.52 11.48
C TYR A 24 -5.42 11.58 11.60
N ASN A 25 -4.15 11.19 11.41
CA ASN A 25 -3.02 12.11 11.58
C ASN A 25 -2.53 12.73 10.26
N THR A 26 -3.09 12.34 9.11
CA THR A 26 -2.74 12.94 7.82
C THR A 26 -3.84 13.88 7.32
N LYS A 27 -3.47 14.84 6.47
CA LYS A 27 -4.42 15.84 5.97
C LYS A 27 -5.46 15.17 5.07
N SER A 28 -6.75 15.40 5.35
CA SER A 28 -7.87 14.78 4.62
C SER A 28 -7.84 15.01 3.11
N ASN A 29 -7.32 16.16 2.67
CA ASN A 29 -7.25 16.52 1.25
C ASN A 29 -6.27 15.66 0.44
N LEU A 30 -5.34 14.95 1.09
CA LEU A 30 -4.41 14.03 0.42
C LEU A 30 -5.13 12.87 -0.27
N PHE A 31 -6.30 12.46 0.25
CA PHE A 31 -7.05 11.30 -0.22
C PHE A 31 -8.30 11.66 -1.03
N GLU A 32 -8.52 12.94 -1.32
CA GLU A 32 -9.69 13.41 -2.07
C GLU A 32 -9.74 12.85 -3.49
N GLY A 33 -10.95 12.59 -3.99
CA GLY A 33 -11.23 12.08 -5.33
C GLY A 33 -12.06 10.81 -5.33
N SER A 34 -12.19 10.18 -6.50
CA SER A 34 -12.96 8.94 -6.66
C SER A 34 -12.30 7.79 -5.91
N ASN A 35 -13.08 7.10 -5.09
CA ASN A 35 -12.60 5.96 -4.31
C ASN A 35 -11.99 4.88 -5.21
N LEU A 36 -10.80 4.40 -4.86
CA LEU A 36 -10.20 3.24 -5.49
C LEU A 36 -10.96 1.95 -5.13
N LYS A 37 -10.90 0.97 -6.03
CA LYS A 37 -11.39 -0.38 -5.75
C LYS A 37 -10.59 -0.98 -4.61
N LYS A 38 -11.26 -1.67 -3.69
CA LYS A 38 -10.63 -2.33 -2.55
C LYS A 38 -9.92 -3.64 -2.90
N ASP A 39 -10.00 -4.07 -4.16
CA ASP A 39 -9.42 -5.31 -4.67
C ASP A 39 -7.89 -5.36 -4.48
N TYR A 40 -7.23 -4.20 -4.39
CA TYR A 40 -5.79 -4.09 -4.14
C TYR A 40 -5.40 -4.25 -2.67
N ASN A 41 -6.35 -4.16 -1.75
CA ASN A 41 -6.06 -4.18 -0.32
C ASN A 41 -5.58 -5.56 0.12
N GLY A 42 -4.48 -5.60 0.86
CA GLY A 42 -3.94 -6.86 1.36
C GLY A 42 -2.54 -6.73 1.93
N ILE A 43 -2.02 -7.86 2.38
CA ILE A 43 -0.62 -8.02 2.75
C ILE A 43 0.08 -8.79 1.65
N TYR A 44 1.19 -8.23 1.17
CA TYR A 44 1.99 -8.79 0.09
C TYR A 44 3.40 -9.04 0.57
N ARG A 45 3.94 -10.22 0.29
CA ARG A 45 5.34 -10.56 0.61
C ARG A 45 6.26 -9.87 -0.40
N SER A 46 7.20 -9.08 0.09
CA SER A 46 8.31 -8.55 -0.69
C SER A 46 9.63 -9.22 -0.29
N ARG A 47 10.72 -8.93 -1.01
CA ARG A 47 12.07 -9.36 -0.64
C ARG A 47 12.49 -8.88 0.76
N TRP A 48 11.99 -7.72 1.17
CA TRP A 48 12.42 -7.00 2.37
C TRP A 48 11.47 -7.17 3.56
N GLY A 49 10.39 -7.92 3.39
CA GLY A 49 9.38 -8.12 4.43
C GLY A 49 7.95 -8.08 3.88
N ASP A 50 6.99 -8.30 4.78
CA ASP A 50 5.57 -8.18 4.46
C ASP A 50 5.20 -6.68 4.33
N MET A 51 4.48 -6.37 3.25
CA MET A 51 4.02 -5.02 2.92
C MET A 51 2.50 -4.98 3.02
N ALA A 52 1.97 -4.07 3.82
CA ALA A 52 0.55 -3.77 3.81
C ALA A 52 0.25 -2.77 2.68
N ILE A 53 -0.78 -3.04 1.89
CA ILE A 53 -1.32 -2.13 0.88
C ILE A 53 -2.80 -1.91 1.17
N VAL A 54 -3.23 -0.65 1.22
CA VAL A 54 -4.62 -0.27 1.44
C VAL A 54 -5.04 0.90 0.56
N SER A 55 -6.26 0.84 0.06
CA SER A 55 -6.90 1.94 -0.65
C SER A 55 -7.55 2.89 0.35
N ILE A 56 -7.11 4.16 0.36
CA ILE A 56 -7.65 5.24 1.18
C ILE A 56 -8.07 6.38 0.26
N GLY A 57 -9.39 6.59 0.13
CA GLY A 57 -9.95 7.54 -0.83
C GLY A 57 -9.49 7.24 -2.26
N SER A 58 -8.91 8.24 -2.92
CA SER A 58 -8.36 8.13 -4.29
C SER A 58 -6.94 7.58 -4.37
N LYS A 59 -6.31 7.26 -3.24
CA LYS A 59 -4.90 6.86 -3.17
C LYS A 59 -4.73 5.43 -2.73
N LEU A 60 -3.64 4.83 -3.20
CA LEU A 60 -3.13 3.59 -2.66
C LEU A 60 -2.01 3.93 -1.67
N VAL A 61 -2.07 3.33 -0.49
CA VAL A 61 -1.15 3.58 0.61
C VAL A 61 -0.46 2.27 0.95
N SER A 62 0.85 2.31 1.10
CA SER A 62 1.64 1.15 1.51
C SER A 62 2.55 1.47 2.68
N PHE A 63 2.76 0.51 3.57
CA PHE A 63 3.68 0.58 4.68
C PHE A 63 4.18 -0.81 5.06
N SER A 64 5.24 -0.89 5.85
CA SER A 64 5.71 -2.17 6.38
C SER A 64 4.63 -2.79 7.27
N ALA A 65 4.24 -4.02 6.98
CA ALA A 65 3.30 -4.76 7.83
C ALA A 65 3.88 -5.10 9.21
N GLU A 66 5.16 -4.81 9.45
CA GLU A 66 5.81 -5.00 10.76
C GLU A 66 6.03 -3.65 11.48
N SER A 67 5.61 -2.53 10.86
CA SER A 67 5.81 -1.20 11.44
C SER A 67 4.99 -1.03 12.71
N LYS A 68 5.66 -0.68 13.82
CA LYS A 68 5.02 -0.29 15.07
C LYS A 68 4.43 1.11 15.04
N ASN A 69 4.83 1.93 14.06
CA ASN A 69 4.31 3.27 13.85
C ASN A 69 4.43 3.64 12.36
N PRO A 70 3.38 3.40 11.57
CA PRO A 70 3.44 3.60 10.13
C PRO A 70 3.45 5.09 9.76
N LEU A 71 3.18 6.04 10.68
CA LEU A 71 3.17 7.48 10.38
C LEU A 71 4.49 7.99 9.83
N TYR A 72 5.58 7.30 10.14
CA TYR A 72 6.94 7.66 9.73
C TYR A 72 7.51 6.75 8.64
N ASP A 73 6.76 5.72 8.22
CA ASP A 73 7.23 4.74 7.25
C ASP A 73 6.05 4.24 6.39
N TRP A 74 5.51 5.15 5.60
CA TRP A 74 4.44 4.88 4.64
C TRP A 74 4.66 5.65 3.34
N SER A 75 4.00 5.20 2.27
CA SER A 75 4.07 5.84 0.97
C SER A 75 2.69 5.94 0.33
N ILE A 76 2.49 7.04 -0.37
CA ILE A 76 1.34 7.28 -1.24
C ILE A 76 1.71 6.87 -2.66
N HIS A 77 0.78 6.19 -3.31
CA HIS A 77 0.90 5.81 -4.70
C HIS A 77 -0.26 6.40 -5.50
N ASN A 78 0.10 7.09 -6.58
CA ASN A 78 -0.85 7.58 -7.57
C ASN A 78 -1.06 6.53 -8.65
N LYS A 79 -2.28 6.43 -9.17
CA LYS A 79 -2.57 5.57 -10.32
C LYS A 79 -1.75 6.03 -11.52
N PHE A 80 -0.96 5.13 -12.10
CA PHE A 80 -0.18 5.37 -13.31
C PHE A 80 -0.92 4.83 -14.54
N ASN A 81 -1.39 3.58 -14.49
CA ASN A 81 -2.24 2.97 -15.51
C ASN A 81 -3.14 1.86 -14.90
N ILE A 82 -3.60 0.89 -15.70
CA ILE A 82 -4.36 -0.26 -15.19
C ILE A 82 -3.43 -1.09 -14.30
N ASP A 83 -3.85 -1.31 -13.05
CA ASP A 83 -3.15 -2.16 -12.08
C ASP A 83 -1.70 -1.77 -11.78
N THR A 84 -1.26 -0.56 -12.18
CA THR A 84 0.04 0.00 -11.82
C THR A 84 -0.11 1.36 -11.15
N PHE A 85 0.61 1.53 -10.06
CA PHE A 85 0.67 2.74 -9.27
C PHE A 85 2.12 3.17 -9.09
N VAL A 86 2.35 4.47 -9.03
CA VAL A 86 3.68 5.05 -8.85
C VAL A 86 3.77 5.71 -7.48
N ASN A 87 4.82 5.39 -6.74
CA ASN A 87 5.13 6.00 -5.46
C ASN A 87 5.42 7.48 -5.69
N THR A 88 4.67 8.34 -5.03
CA THR A 88 4.77 9.79 -5.20
C THR A 88 5.65 10.45 -4.17
N ASP A 89 5.98 9.74 -3.09
CA ASP A 89 6.45 10.38 -1.86
C ASP A 89 7.80 9.86 -1.35
N LYS A 90 8.52 10.74 -0.67
CA LYS A 90 9.80 10.51 0.03
C LYS A 90 9.61 10.10 1.50
N LEU A 91 8.37 10.01 1.99
CA LEU A 91 8.02 9.83 3.41
C LEU A 91 8.30 8.44 4.01
N GLY A 92 9.21 7.67 3.42
CA GLY A 92 9.94 6.60 4.11
C GLY A 92 9.79 5.22 3.48
N TYR A 93 8.60 4.83 3.02
CA TYR A 93 8.34 3.45 2.62
C TYR A 93 8.51 3.17 1.11
N GLY A 94 9.76 3.09 0.68
CA GLY A 94 10.13 2.88 -0.72
C GLY A 94 10.58 4.17 -1.40
N SER A 95 10.87 4.06 -2.69
CA SER A 95 11.57 5.11 -3.43
C SER A 95 10.59 5.94 -4.28
N PRO A 96 10.68 7.29 -4.31
CA PRO A 96 9.89 8.09 -5.23
C PRO A 96 10.08 7.64 -6.69
N GLY A 97 8.99 7.52 -7.43
CA GLY A 97 9.00 7.06 -8.83
C GLY A 97 9.00 5.53 -9.00
N GLU A 98 9.18 4.78 -7.91
CA GLU A 98 9.01 3.33 -7.89
C GLU A 98 7.59 2.93 -8.28
N LYS A 99 7.46 1.83 -9.03
CA LYS A 99 6.17 1.33 -9.50
C LYS A 99 5.77 0.06 -8.77
N ILE A 100 4.51 0.01 -8.35
CA ILE A 100 3.84 -1.18 -7.86
C ILE A 100 2.87 -1.65 -8.94
N THR A 101 3.09 -2.84 -9.48
CA THR A 101 2.22 -3.50 -10.45
C THR A 101 1.55 -4.72 -9.83
N PHE A 102 0.23 -4.79 -9.91
CA PHE A 102 -0.56 -5.92 -9.44
C PHE A 102 -0.74 -6.92 -10.59
N ASN A 103 -0.15 -8.11 -10.43
CA ASN A 103 -0.30 -9.17 -11.42
C ASN A 103 -1.57 -9.95 -11.10
N LYS A 104 -2.42 -10.07 -12.11
CA LYS A 104 -3.69 -10.79 -12.00
C LYS A 104 -3.65 -12.10 -12.77
N SER A 105 -4.32 -13.08 -12.19
CA SER A 105 -4.69 -14.33 -12.85
C SER A 105 -5.64 -14.08 -14.03
N SER A 106 -5.90 -15.13 -14.81
CA SER A 106 -6.93 -15.12 -15.86
C SER A 106 -8.34 -14.82 -15.32
N ASP A 107 -8.65 -15.20 -14.08
CA ASP A 107 -9.91 -14.91 -13.39
C ASP A 107 -9.92 -13.53 -12.69
N GLN A 108 -8.97 -12.65 -13.03
CA GLN A 108 -8.87 -11.25 -12.57
C GLN A 108 -8.59 -11.09 -11.06
N LYS A 109 -8.17 -12.14 -10.38
CA LYS A 109 -7.72 -12.07 -8.98
C LYS A 109 -6.27 -11.66 -8.93
N ILE A 110 -5.93 -10.83 -7.95
CA ILE A 110 -4.53 -10.44 -7.71
C ILE A 110 -3.79 -11.65 -7.13
N GLU A 111 -2.72 -12.07 -7.80
CA GLU A 111 -1.87 -13.18 -7.36
C GLU A 111 -0.58 -12.69 -6.71
N SER A 112 -0.02 -11.59 -7.24
CA SER A 112 1.25 -11.06 -6.75
C SER A 112 1.39 -9.57 -7.03
N VAL A 113 2.40 -8.98 -6.39
CA VAL A 113 2.80 -7.60 -6.58
C VAL A 113 4.26 -7.57 -7.01
N THR A 114 4.55 -6.82 -8.07
CA THR A 114 5.92 -6.53 -8.51
C THR A 114 6.24 -5.08 -8.19
N LYS A 115 7.42 -4.86 -7.58
CA LYS A 115 7.93 -3.55 -7.21
C LYS A 115 9.20 -3.29 -8.04
N ILE A 116 9.18 -2.26 -8.89
CA ILE A 116 10.28 -1.91 -9.79
C ILE A 116 10.77 -0.51 -9.44
N GLU A 117 12.01 -0.42 -8.98
CA GLU A 117 12.76 0.83 -8.86
C GLU A 117 13.40 1.15 -10.22
N TRP A 118 13.38 2.41 -10.65
CA TRP A 118 14.17 2.82 -11.80
C TRP A 118 15.64 2.66 -11.47
N ASN A 119 16.31 1.69 -12.11
CA ASN A 119 17.76 1.72 -12.20
C ASN A 119 18.11 2.81 -13.22
N TYR A 120 18.93 3.79 -12.79
CA TYR A 120 19.63 4.65 -13.74
C TYR A 120 20.49 3.75 -14.63
N GLU A 121 20.19 3.71 -15.93
CA GLU A 121 21.17 3.37 -16.97
C GLU A 121 22.09 4.56 -17.22
#